data_AF-A0A7K3X9K9-F1
#
_entry.id   AF-A0A7K3X9K9-F1
#
_cell.length_a   1.000
_cell.length_b   1.000
_cell.length_c   1.000
_cell.angle_alpha   90.00
_cell.angle_beta   90.00
_cell.angle_gamma   90.00
#
_symmetry.space_group_name_H-M   'P 1'
#
loop_
_entity.id
_entity.type
_entity.pdbx_description
1 polymer ?
#
loop_
_entity_poly.entity_id
_entity_poly.type
_entity_poly.pdbx_seq_one_letter_code
_entity_poly.pdbx_strand_id
1 'polypeptide(L)'
;MVQMLDEDGTVDPWRRRARRTRRQMPLWQELPLLLIVAFCLAVLIRTFLLQAFFIPSGSMENTLLIGDRVLVNKVVYDVRDPVRGEVVVFRGTDKWVAQEAPAPPTNFAGKVARTFGDLVGVSRPGEKDFIKRVIGVPGDHVWCCDKGRVVVNGVPLDEQAYVSEDSPVELPPNPKECRSRQFTEVVVPPGQIFVMGDHRLVSQDARCQGPVPIDNVVGRAFMIVWPQQRWTTLPVPKTFTSLPQPNAAPAGPVPVDPDPTGGVVLVLPVTAAASVLARSGRLRHGRGRRLLP
;
A
#
# COMPACT_ATOMS: atom_id res chain seq x y z
N MET A 1 49.94 -45.14 0.25
CA MET A 1 49.11 -45.60 -0.87
C MET A 1 48.94 -47.10 -0.69
N VAL A 2 47.86 -47.52 -0.02
CA VAL A 2 47.59 -48.94 0.28
C VAL A 2 46.27 -49.25 -0.41
N GLN A 3 46.34 -50.03 -1.48
CA GLN A 3 45.17 -50.57 -2.17
C GLN A 3 44.75 -51.85 -1.43
N MET A 4 43.60 -51.80 -0.78
CA MET A 4 42.83 -53.01 -0.48
C MET A 4 42.26 -53.49 -1.82
N LEU A 5 42.66 -54.69 -2.26
CA LEU A 5 42.05 -55.38 -3.38
C LEU A 5 40.89 -56.22 -2.82
N ASP A 6 39.67 -55.94 -3.26
CA ASP A 6 38.52 -56.82 -3.04
C ASP A 6 38.68 -58.09 -3.90
N GLU A 7 38.25 -59.24 -3.35
CA GLU A 7 38.47 -60.59 -3.88
C GLU A 7 37.52 -61.01 -5.01
N ASP A 8 36.65 -60.13 -5.48
CA ASP A 8 35.75 -60.38 -6.61
C ASP A 8 36.00 -59.32 -7.68
N GLY A 9 36.60 -59.74 -8.81
CA GLY A 9 37.06 -58.89 -9.93
C GLY A 9 35.97 -58.14 -10.71
N THR A 10 34.92 -57.65 -10.05
CA THR A 10 33.87 -56.82 -10.63
C THR A 10 34.05 -55.37 -10.22
N VAL A 11 34.58 -54.57 -11.15
CA VAL A 11 34.60 -53.11 -11.07
C VAL A 11 33.17 -52.55 -11.02
N ASP A 12 32.80 -51.91 -9.91
CA ASP A 12 31.53 -51.20 -9.72
C ASP A 12 31.32 -50.13 -10.81
N PRO A 13 30.37 -50.30 -11.75
CA PRO A 13 30.30 -49.44 -12.94
C PRO A 13 29.60 -48.09 -12.70
N TRP A 14 29.07 -47.81 -11.51
CA TRP A 14 28.07 -46.73 -11.34
C TRP A 14 28.54 -45.43 -10.67
N ARG A 15 29.81 -45.29 -10.26
CA ARG A 15 30.34 -43.98 -9.81
C ARG A 15 30.86 -43.09 -10.94
N ARG A 16 30.10 -42.92 -12.02
CA ARG A 16 30.29 -41.75 -12.91
C ARG A 16 29.47 -40.59 -12.37
N ARG A 17 30.04 -39.84 -11.43
CA ARG A 17 29.56 -38.50 -11.11
C ARG A 17 29.79 -37.64 -12.36
N ALA A 18 28.78 -37.56 -13.23
CA ALA A 18 28.79 -36.71 -14.41
C ALA A 18 29.01 -35.26 -13.93
N ARG A 19 30.25 -34.78 -14.00
CA ARG A 19 30.53 -33.34 -14.00
C ARG A 19 29.85 -32.82 -15.25
N ARG A 20 28.63 -32.30 -15.11
CA ARG A 20 28.02 -31.42 -16.11
C ARG A 20 29.02 -30.29 -16.32
N THR A 21 29.79 -30.36 -17.39
CA THR A 21 30.52 -29.23 -17.92
C THR A 21 29.48 -28.16 -18.20
N ARG A 22 29.45 -27.11 -17.37
CA ARG A 22 28.68 -25.91 -17.69
C ARG A 22 29.20 -25.46 -19.06
N ARG A 23 28.37 -25.59 -20.10
CA ARG A 23 28.58 -24.89 -21.36
C ARG A 23 28.63 -23.41 -20.98
N GLN A 24 29.83 -22.84 -20.91
CA GLN A 24 30.01 -21.41 -20.79
C GLN A 24 29.41 -20.83 -22.06
N MET A 25 28.29 -20.13 -21.92
CA MET A 25 27.74 -19.42 -23.06
C MET A 25 28.75 -18.31 -23.38
N PRO A 26 28.96 -17.99 -24.65
CA PRO A 26 29.99 -17.03 -24.97
C PRO A 26 29.59 -15.64 -24.39
N LEU A 27 30.58 -14.87 -23.89
CA LEU A 27 30.36 -13.68 -23.04
C LEU A 27 29.37 -12.64 -23.62
N TRP A 28 29.26 -12.57 -24.94
CA TRP A 28 28.36 -11.69 -25.69
C TRP A 28 26.88 -12.15 -25.67
N GLN A 29 26.60 -13.38 -25.24
CA GLN A 29 25.24 -13.89 -24.95
C GLN A 29 24.91 -13.84 -23.46
N GLU A 30 25.89 -14.06 -22.58
CA GLU A 30 25.70 -13.99 -21.13
C GLU A 30 25.42 -12.55 -20.65
N LEU A 31 26.11 -11.56 -21.21
CA LEU A 31 25.95 -10.15 -20.82
C LEU A 31 24.57 -9.59 -21.16
N PRO A 32 24.00 -9.74 -22.37
CA PRO A 32 22.65 -9.27 -22.67
C PRO A 32 21.58 -10.03 -21.88
N LEU A 33 21.73 -11.35 -21.69
CA LEU A 33 20.78 -12.13 -20.90
C LEU A 33 20.75 -11.63 -19.44
N LEU A 34 21.90 -11.40 -18.82
CA LEU A 34 21.98 -10.83 -17.47
C LEU A 34 21.36 -9.44 -17.39
N LEU A 35 21.63 -8.57 -18.37
CA LEU A 35 21.03 -7.23 -18.42
C LEU A 35 19.50 -7.30 -18.57
N ILE A 36 18.98 -8.19 -19.42
CA ILE A 36 17.55 -8.40 -19.59
C ILE A 36 16.93 -8.91 -18.29
N VAL A 37 17.53 -9.92 -17.66
CA VAL A 37 17.02 -10.46 -16.38
C VAL A 37 17.05 -9.38 -15.29
N ALA A 38 18.13 -8.61 -15.17
CA ALA A 38 18.23 -7.50 -14.23
C ALA A 38 17.18 -6.41 -14.51
N PHE A 39 16.95 -6.07 -15.78
CA PHE A 39 15.93 -5.11 -16.19
C PHE A 39 14.52 -5.62 -15.87
N CYS A 40 14.19 -6.86 -16.23
CA CYS A 40 12.92 -7.50 -15.91
C CYS A 40 12.68 -7.55 -14.40
N LEU A 41 13.70 -7.93 -13.62
CA LEU A 41 13.63 -7.92 -12.16
C LEU A 41 13.42 -6.50 -11.61
N ALA A 42 14.14 -5.51 -12.13
CA ALA A 42 13.97 -4.11 -11.73
C ALA A 42 12.57 -3.59 -12.06
N VAL A 43 12.02 -3.94 -13.23
CA VAL A 43 10.64 -3.60 -13.61
C VAL A 43 9.64 -4.29 -12.69
N LEU A 44 9.83 -5.57 -12.36
CA LEU A 44 8.96 -6.32 -11.44
C LEU A 44 8.98 -5.69 -10.03
N ILE A 45 10.18 -5.43 -9.50
CA ILE A 45 10.33 -4.76 -8.20
C ILE A 45 9.68 -3.38 -8.22
N ARG A 46 9.85 -2.59 -9.30
CA ARG A 46 9.27 -1.24 -9.39
C ARG A 46 7.76 -1.24 -9.59
N THR A 47 7.23 -2.24 -10.30
CA THR A 47 5.79 -2.33 -10.56
C THR A 47 5.03 -2.78 -9.33
N PHE A 48 5.57 -3.75 -8.57
CA PHE A 48 4.85 -4.36 -7.45
C PHE A 48 5.31 -3.89 -6.06
N LEU A 49 6.59 -3.55 -5.86
CA LEU A 49 7.12 -3.27 -4.52
C LEU A 49 7.32 -1.77 -4.25
N LEU A 50 7.98 -1.07 -5.17
CA LEU A 50 8.49 0.29 -4.96
C LEU A 50 8.13 1.23 -6.10
N GLN A 51 7.39 2.31 -5.81
CA GLN A 51 7.06 3.32 -6.80
C GLN A 51 7.65 4.68 -6.40
N ALA A 52 8.21 5.40 -7.37
CA ALA A 52 8.66 6.78 -7.18
C ALA A 52 7.53 7.75 -7.51
N PHE A 53 7.26 8.70 -6.61
CA PHE A 53 6.28 9.78 -6.79
C PHE A 53 6.98 11.14 -6.81
N PHE A 54 6.59 12.00 -7.75
CA PHE A 54 7.02 13.39 -7.82
C PHE A 54 6.11 14.29 -6.97
N ILE A 55 6.67 15.26 -6.23
CA ILE A 55 5.90 16.15 -5.35
C ILE A 55 5.58 17.48 -6.07
N PRO A 56 4.31 17.74 -6.45
CA PRO A 56 3.95 18.95 -7.17
C PRO A 56 3.61 20.14 -6.26
N SER A 57 3.29 19.93 -4.98
CA SER A 57 2.74 20.96 -4.09
C SER A 57 3.49 21.09 -2.76
N GLY A 58 3.38 22.28 -2.14
CA GLY A 58 4.02 22.62 -0.86
C GLY A 58 3.25 22.18 0.39
N SER A 59 2.20 21.36 0.29
CA SER A 59 1.41 20.95 1.48
C SER A 59 2.19 20.14 2.53
N MET A 60 3.34 19.60 2.14
CA MET A 60 4.25 18.85 2.99
C MET A 60 5.61 19.57 3.16
N GLU A 61 5.66 20.88 2.87
CA GLU A 61 6.89 21.68 2.89
C GLU A 61 7.65 21.57 4.22
N ASN A 62 8.97 21.75 4.18
CA ASN A 62 9.96 21.41 5.20
C ASN A 62 10.23 19.90 5.37
N THR A 63 9.25 19.03 5.14
CA THR A 63 9.49 17.56 5.00
C THR A 63 9.75 17.19 3.54
N LEU A 64 8.83 17.55 2.65
CA LEU A 64 8.88 17.33 1.21
C LEU A 64 8.73 18.67 0.48
N LEU A 65 9.72 19.01 -0.35
CA LEU A 65 9.71 20.23 -1.12
C LEU A 65 9.16 19.97 -2.53
N ILE A 66 8.67 21.03 -3.16
CA ILE A 66 8.23 20.98 -4.56
C ILE A 66 9.41 20.53 -5.43
N GLY A 67 9.19 19.50 -6.24
CA GLY A 67 10.22 18.92 -7.11
C GLY A 67 10.90 17.66 -6.58
N ASP A 68 10.66 17.30 -5.31
CA ASP A 68 11.18 16.05 -4.74
C ASP A 68 10.64 14.81 -5.44
N ARG A 69 11.43 13.74 -5.41
CA ARG A 69 10.96 12.38 -5.71
C ARG A 69 11.08 11.50 -4.49
N VAL A 70 9.99 10.85 -4.14
CA VAL A 70 9.86 10.02 -2.94
C VAL A 70 9.61 8.58 -3.35
N LEU A 71 10.33 7.65 -2.72
CA LEU A 71 10.04 6.22 -2.83
C LEU A 71 8.93 5.81 -1.88
N VAL A 72 7.99 5.07 -2.43
CA VAL A 72 6.80 4.56 -1.75
C VAL A 72 6.84 3.03 -1.75
N ASN A 73 6.73 2.45 -0.57
CA ASN A 73 6.55 1.01 -0.38
C ASN A 73 5.06 0.68 -0.44
N LYS A 74 4.66 -0.07 -1.47
CA LYS A 74 3.24 -0.40 -1.73
C LYS A 74 2.74 -1.59 -0.91
N VAL A 75 3.63 -2.54 -0.62
CA VAL A 75 3.28 -3.82 0.03
C VAL A 75 3.12 -3.70 1.53
N VAL A 76 3.67 -2.65 2.13
CA VAL A 76 3.69 -2.49 3.59
C VAL A 76 2.29 -2.50 4.21
N TYR A 77 1.27 -1.99 3.50
CA TYR A 77 -0.09 -1.92 4.02
C TYR A 77 -0.97 -3.11 3.65
N ASP A 78 -0.47 -4.03 2.82
CA ASP A 78 -1.11 -5.33 2.60
C ASP A 78 -0.83 -6.31 3.77
N VAL A 79 0.21 -6.03 4.57
CA VAL A 79 0.68 -6.90 5.65
C VAL A 79 0.48 -6.32 7.05
N ARG A 80 0.27 -5.00 7.17
CA ARG A 80 0.02 -4.31 8.45
C ARG A 80 -0.77 -3.03 8.24
N ASP A 81 -1.42 -2.54 9.29
CA ASP A 81 -2.07 -1.24 9.24
C ASP A 81 -1.07 -0.06 9.22
N PRO A 82 -1.49 1.11 8.68
CA PRO A 82 -0.77 2.36 8.86
C PRO A 82 -0.58 2.71 10.32
N VAL A 83 0.60 3.24 10.65
CA VAL A 83 0.88 3.73 12.01
C VAL A 83 1.02 5.25 12.03
N ARG A 84 0.76 5.84 13.19
CA ARG A 84 0.82 7.29 13.39
C ARG A 84 2.21 7.82 13.05
N GLY A 85 2.24 9.02 12.48
CA GLY A 85 3.44 9.73 12.07
C GLY A 85 4.05 9.27 10.74
N GLU A 86 3.55 8.20 10.12
CA GLU A 86 3.99 7.80 8.78
C GLU A 86 3.54 8.78 7.71
N VAL A 87 4.35 8.94 6.66
CA VAL A 87 3.95 9.68 5.46
C VAL A 87 3.40 8.66 4.46
N VAL A 88 2.18 8.91 3.99
CA VAL A 88 1.45 7.99 3.12
C VAL A 88 1.03 8.67 1.83
N VAL A 89 1.07 7.89 0.74
CA VAL A 89 0.44 8.27 -0.53
C VAL A 89 -0.89 7.53 -0.62
N PHE A 90 -1.97 8.23 -0.96
CA PHE A 90 -3.31 7.66 -1.06
C PHE A 90 -4.11 8.32 -2.18
N ARG A 91 -5.17 7.64 -2.61
CA ARG A 91 -6.16 8.19 -3.54
C ARG A 91 -7.24 8.92 -2.77
N GLY A 92 -7.47 10.19 -3.08
CA GLY A 92 -8.53 10.98 -2.46
C GLY A 92 -9.92 10.39 -2.71
N THR A 93 -10.84 10.56 -1.75
CA THR A 93 -12.27 10.25 -1.96
C THR A 93 -12.94 11.37 -2.78
N ASP A 94 -14.23 11.27 -3.08
CA ASP A 94 -14.95 12.33 -3.82
C ASP A 94 -15.00 13.67 -3.08
N LYS A 95 -14.78 13.66 -1.76
CA LYS A 95 -14.66 14.88 -0.94
C LYS A 95 -13.26 15.51 -1.03
N TRP A 96 -12.27 14.77 -1.54
CA TRP A 96 -10.89 15.22 -1.57
C TRP A 96 -10.57 16.00 -2.83
N VAL A 97 -10.22 17.27 -2.66
CA VAL A 97 -9.95 18.19 -3.78
C VAL A 97 -8.48 18.59 -3.74
N ALA A 98 -7.80 18.38 -4.87
CA ALA A 98 -6.42 18.81 -5.05
C ALA A 98 -6.34 20.34 -5.13
N GLN A 99 -5.32 20.91 -4.49
CA GLN A 99 -5.05 22.33 -4.54
C GLN A 99 -4.55 22.77 -5.93
N GLU A 100 -3.86 21.87 -6.64
CA GLU A 100 -3.39 22.06 -8.00
C GLU A 100 -3.50 20.76 -8.78
N ALA A 101 -4.41 20.71 -9.76
CA ALA A 101 -4.49 19.63 -10.74
C ALA A 101 -3.93 20.13 -12.09
N PRO A 102 -2.73 19.69 -12.52
CA PRO A 102 -2.23 20.07 -13.84
C PRO A 102 -2.98 19.32 -14.95
N ALA A 103 -3.30 20.03 -16.04
CA ALA A 103 -4.01 19.45 -17.17
C ALA A 103 -3.19 18.30 -17.82
N PRO A 104 -3.84 17.18 -18.19
CA PRO A 104 -3.16 16.09 -18.86
C PRO A 104 -2.65 16.50 -20.25
N PRO A 105 -1.52 15.96 -20.72
CA PRO A 105 -1.01 16.25 -22.06
C PRO A 105 -2.00 15.73 -23.11
N THR A 106 -2.41 16.61 -24.04
CA THR A 106 -3.39 16.30 -25.08
C THR A 106 -2.77 15.62 -26.31
N ASN A 107 -1.47 15.77 -26.52
CA ASN A 107 -0.77 15.32 -27.74
C ASN A 107 -0.17 13.91 -27.61
N PHE A 108 -0.11 13.16 -28.72
CA PHE A 108 0.43 11.79 -28.79
C PHE A 108 1.86 11.67 -28.25
N ALA A 109 2.76 12.59 -28.64
CA ALA A 109 4.12 12.64 -28.12
C ALA A 109 4.16 12.82 -26.60
N GLY A 110 3.25 13.62 -26.05
CA GLY A 110 3.10 13.81 -24.61
C GLY A 110 2.59 12.55 -23.89
N LYS A 111 1.72 11.76 -24.53
CA LYS A 111 1.28 10.46 -24.00
C LYS A 111 2.44 9.45 -23.96
N VAL A 112 3.21 9.33 -25.04
CA VAL A 112 4.39 8.46 -25.10
C VAL A 112 5.42 8.88 -24.05
N ALA A 113 5.75 10.17 -23.98
CA ALA A 113 6.67 10.70 -22.97
C ALA A 113 6.18 10.43 -21.53
N ARG A 114 4.88 10.53 -21.26
CA ARG A 114 4.30 10.18 -19.97
C ARG A 114 4.42 8.68 -19.67
N THR A 115 4.15 7.80 -20.63
CA THR A 115 4.29 6.35 -20.44
C THR A 115 5.74 5.95 -20.13
N PHE A 116 6.71 6.50 -20.85
CA PHE A 116 8.13 6.30 -20.53
C PHE A 116 8.51 6.97 -19.21
N GLY A 117 7.94 8.14 -18.91
CA GLY A 117 8.11 8.81 -17.63
C GLY A 117 7.54 8.02 -16.46
N ASP A 118 6.39 7.36 -16.61
CA ASP A 118 5.77 6.51 -15.59
C ASP A 118 6.66 5.28 -15.33
N LEU A 119 7.18 4.68 -16.41
CA LEU A 119 8.10 3.54 -16.34
C LEU A 119 9.42 3.90 -15.63
N VAL A 120 9.94 5.12 -15.86
CA VAL A 120 11.19 5.59 -15.28
C VAL A 120 10.96 6.35 -13.94
N GLY A 121 9.72 6.54 -13.50
CA GLY A 121 9.37 7.30 -12.29
C GLY A 121 9.66 8.81 -12.39
N VAL A 122 9.65 9.34 -13.61
CA VAL A 122 9.79 10.77 -13.95
C VAL A 122 8.43 11.46 -14.06
N SER A 123 7.37 10.69 -14.27
CA SER A 123 6.02 11.24 -14.41
C SER A 123 5.42 11.74 -13.09
N ARG A 124 4.51 12.70 -13.22
CA ARG A 124 3.81 13.32 -12.09
C ARG A 124 2.66 12.43 -11.59
N PRO A 125 2.32 12.46 -10.29
CA PRO A 125 1.22 11.70 -9.71
C PRO A 125 -0.10 11.94 -10.48
N GLY A 126 -1.04 11.00 -10.35
CA GLY A 126 -2.38 11.17 -10.89
C GLY A 126 -3.10 12.36 -10.23
N GLU A 127 -4.14 12.87 -10.88
CA GLU A 127 -4.95 14.01 -10.39
C GLU A 127 -5.57 13.79 -9.01
N LYS A 128 -5.67 12.52 -8.57
CA LYS A 128 -6.25 12.11 -7.29
C LYS A 128 -5.25 11.51 -6.29
N ASP A 129 -3.95 11.56 -6.57
CA ASP A 129 -2.94 11.02 -5.65
C ASP A 129 -2.46 12.13 -4.70
N PHE A 130 -2.58 11.88 -3.40
CA PHE A 130 -2.22 12.81 -2.34
C PHE A 130 -1.13 12.21 -1.46
N ILE A 131 -0.24 13.08 -0.94
CA ILE A 131 0.74 12.72 0.09
C ILE A 131 0.49 13.53 1.36
N LYS A 132 0.35 12.85 2.49
CA LYS A 132 0.08 13.45 3.81
C LYS A 132 0.69 12.60 4.93
N ARG A 133 0.77 13.15 6.14
CA ARG A 133 1.18 12.43 7.34
C ARG A 133 -0.02 11.87 8.08
N VAL A 134 0.05 10.62 8.52
CA VAL A 134 -0.93 9.99 9.40
C VAL A 134 -0.83 10.60 10.78
N ILE A 135 -1.89 11.23 11.26
CA ILE A 135 -1.96 11.80 12.61
C ILE A 135 -2.74 10.88 13.55
N GLY A 136 -3.84 10.30 13.05
CA GLY A 136 -4.66 9.33 13.78
C GLY A 136 -4.95 8.08 12.98
N VAL A 137 -5.05 6.96 13.68
CA VAL A 137 -5.43 5.63 13.17
C VAL A 137 -6.80 5.23 13.75
N PRO A 138 -7.46 4.14 13.28
CA PRO A 138 -8.79 3.76 13.76
C PRO A 138 -8.92 3.77 15.29
N GLY A 139 -9.98 4.40 15.79
CA GLY A 139 -10.27 4.55 17.21
C GLY A 139 -9.61 5.76 17.90
N ASP A 140 -8.72 6.48 17.22
CA ASP A 140 -8.13 7.69 17.79
C ASP A 140 -9.13 8.83 17.90
N HIS A 141 -9.02 9.57 19.01
CA HIS A 141 -9.68 10.85 19.22
C HIS A 141 -8.71 11.95 18.84
N VAL A 142 -8.93 12.59 17.69
CA VAL A 142 -8.09 13.66 17.16
C VAL A 142 -8.86 14.97 17.16
N TRP A 143 -8.33 16.01 17.78
CA TRP A 143 -8.99 17.31 17.84
C TRP A 143 -8.01 18.47 17.94
N CYS A 144 -8.52 19.68 17.69
CA CYS A 144 -7.81 20.92 17.95
C CYS A 144 -8.62 21.80 18.93
N CYS A 145 -7.99 22.51 19.88
CA CYS A 145 -6.56 22.52 20.21
C CYS A 145 -6.32 22.73 21.71
N ASP A 146 -5.23 22.15 22.21
CA ASP A 146 -4.57 22.61 23.44
C ASP A 146 -3.47 23.62 23.07
N LYS A 147 -3.72 24.92 23.31
CA LYS A 147 -2.78 26.02 22.98
C LYS A 147 -2.28 26.00 21.54
N GLY A 148 -3.18 25.71 20.59
CA GLY A 148 -2.86 25.63 19.15
C GLY A 148 -2.25 24.29 18.70
N ARG A 149 -2.06 23.31 19.58
CA ARG A 149 -1.51 21.99 19.23
C ARG A 149 -2.62 20.98 18.93
N VAL A 150 -2.38 20.09 17.98
CA VAL A 150 -3.23 18.90 17.76
C VAL A 150 -3.12 17.99 18.97
N VAL A 151 -4.26 17.49 19.42
CA VAL A 151 -4.34 16.53 20.52
C VAL A 151 -4.79 15.20 19.97
N VAL A 152 -4.08 14.13 20.33
CA VAL A 152 -4.43 12.75 19.99
C VAL A 152 -4.59 11.96 21.28
N ASN A 153 -5.77 11.42 21.53
CA ASN A 153 -6.11 10.66 22.74
C ASN A 153 -5.74 11.41 24.04
N GLY A 154 -6.01 12.73 24.07
CA GLY A 154 -5.71 13.60 25.21
C GLY A 154 -4.25 14.08 25.32
N VAL A 155 -3.34 13.59 24.47
CA VAL A 155 -1.93 13.99 24.47
C VAL A 155 -1.68 15.04 23.38
N PRO A 156 -1.24 16.27 23.72
CA PRO A 156 -0.88 17.27 22.73
C PRO A 156 0.42 16.88 22.01
N LEU A 157 0.40 16.91 20.68
CA LEU A 157 1.57 16.59 19.85
C LEU A 157 2.59 17.73 19.90
N ASP A 158 3.86 17.38 20.09
CA ASP A 158 4.99 18.24 19.76
C ASP A 158 5.33 18.12 18.27
N GLU A 159 4.96 19.13 17.49
CA GLU A 159 5.02 19.11 16.02
C GLU A 159 6.14 20.00 15.45
N GLN A 160 6.93 20.66 16.31
CA GLN A 160 7.96 21.63 15.89
C GLN A 160 9.05 21.02 14.99
N ALA A 161 9.22 19.69 15.07
CA ALA A 161 10.20 18.98 14.27
C ALA A 161 9.80 18.81 12.80
N TYR A 162 8.52 18.92 12.45
CA TYR A 162 8.02 18.70 11.08
C TYR A 162 7.02 19.75 10.58
N VAL A 163 6.40 20.53 11.45
CA VAL A 163 5.55 21.67 11.07
C VAL A 163 6.39 22.94 11.09
N SER A 164 6.57 23.59 9.94
CA SER A 164 7.24 24.90 9.83
C SER A 164 6.26 26.07 9.84
N GLU A 165 5.15 25.92 9.12
CA GLU A 165 4.14 26.97 8.91
C GLU A 165 2.81 26.47 9.43
N ASP A 166 2.40 27.00 10.59
CA ASP A 166 1.17 26.58 11.25
C ASP A 166 -0.04 27.40 10.79
N SER A 167 -1.22 26.80 10.88
CA SER A 167 -2.49 27.51 10.69
C SER A 167 -2.75 28.45 11.87
N PRO A 168 -3.34 29.64 11.64
CA PRO A 168 -3.74 30.54 12.73
C PRO A 168 -4.86 29.92 13.57
N VAL A 169 -4.79 30.13 14.88
CA VAL A 169 -5.76 29.61 15.87
C VAL A 169 -7.00 30.50 15.94
N GLU A 170 -6.89 31.75 15.50
CA GLU A 170 -7.94 32.77 15.57
C GLU A 170 -8.99 32.61 14.46
N LEU A 171 -8.65 31.89 13.38
CA LEU A 171 -9.59 31.64 12.29
C LEU A 171 -10.59 30.55 12.71
N PRO A 172 -11.90 30.76 12.51
CA PRO A 172 -12.90 29.72 12.77
C PRO A 172 -12.76 28.56 11.77
N PRO A 173 -13.17 27.33 12.14
CA PRO A 173 -13.18 26.19 11.24
C PRO A 173 -14.01 26.47 9.98
N ASN A 174 -13.49 26.11 8.80
CA ASN A 174 -14.20 26.23 7.53
C ASN A 174 -14.15 24.89 6.77
N PRO A 175 -15.29 24.26 6.46
CA PRO A 175 -15.32 22.99 5.75
C PRO A 175 -14.85 23.09 4.29
N LYS A 176 -14.81 24.29 3.70
CA LYS A 176 -14.32 24.51 2.33
C LYS A 176 -12.83 24.82 2.26
N GLU A 177 -12.24 25.28 3.36
CA GLU A 177 -10.85 25.73 3.42
C GLU A 177 -10.17 25.25 4.71
N CYS A 178 -9.18 24.38 4.57
CA CYS A 178 -8.37 23.85 5.68
C CYS A 178 -7.38 24.89 6.28
N ARG A 179 -7.65 26.19 6.18
CA ARG A 179 -6.74 27.25 6.68
C ARG A 179 -6.77 27.40 8.19
N SER A 180 -7.91 27.14 8.82
CA SER A 180 -8.04 27.22 10.27
C SER A 180 -7.24 26.12 10.95
N ARG A 181 -6.64 26.45 12.09
CA ARG A 181 -6.08 25.45 12.97
C ARG A 181 -7.17 24.64 13.65
N GLN A 182 -8.27 25.31 13.98
CA GLN A 182 -9.41 24.78 14.72
C GLN A 182 -10.22 23.78 13.90
N PHE A 183 -10.51 22.64 14.51
CA PHE A 183 -11.44 21.65 14.01
C PHE A 183 -12.03 20.87 15.18
N THR A 184 -13.27 20.43 15.02
CA THR A 184 -13.98 19.63 16.02
C THR A 184 -13.32 18.29 16.23
N GLU A 185 -13.58 17.66 17.37
CA GLU A 185 -13.11 16.30 17.63
C GLU A 185 -13.61 15.32 16.58
N VAL A 186 -12.67 14.53 16.07
CA VAL A 186 -12.90 13.45 15.12
C VAL A 186 -12.42 12.16 15.77
N VAL A 187 -13.37 11.25 16.01
CA VAL A 187 -13.06 9.85 16.30
C VAL A 187 -12.82 9.15 14.98
N VAL A 188 -11.60 8.67 14.75
CA VAL A 188 -11.22 8.05 13.49
C VAL A 188 -12.00 6.74 13.31
N PRO A 189 -12.83 6.61 12.25
CA PRO A 189 -13.65 5.41 12.06
C PRO A 189 -12.79 4.15 11.83
N PRO A 190 -13.36 2.95 12.11
CA PRO A 190 -12.75 1.69 11.69
C PRO A 190 -12.39 1.69 10.20
N GLY A 191 -11.19 1.21 9.87
CA GLY A 191 -10.70 1.14 8.49
C GLY A 191 -10.35 2.49 7.85
N GLN A 192 -10.27 3.57 8.63
CA GLN A 192 -9.89 4.91 8.14
C GLN A 192 -8.70 5.49 8.90
N ILE A 193 -8.02 6.46 8.29
CA ILE A 193 -6.91 7.20 8.88
C ILE A 193 -7.19 8.70 8.79
N PHE A 194 -6.79 9.44 9.81
CA PHE A 194 -6.83 10.90 9.83
C PHE A 194 -5.46 11.44 9.44
N VAL A 195 -5.38 12.13 8.30
CA VAL A 195 -4.11 12.58 7.72
C VAL A 195 -4.06 14.09 7.58
N MET A 196 -2.91 14.69 7.88
CA MET A 196 -2.67 16.14 7.79
C MET A 196 -1.40 16.42 6.99
N GLY A 197 -1.36 17.60 6.36
CA GLY A 197 -0.11 18.09 5.78
C GLY A 197 0.80 18.67 6.86
N ASP A 198 2.10 18.66 6.58
CA ASP A 198 3.10 19.25 7.48
C ASP A 198 3.10 20.80 7.38
N HIS A 199 2.77 21.34 6.21
CA HIS A 199 2.50 22.77 6.03
C HIS A 199 1.01 23.04 6.30
N ARG A 200 0.68 23.32 7.56
CA ARG A 200 -0.71 23.39 8.04
C ARG A 200 -1.50 24.52 7.41
N LEU A 201 -0.87 25.66 7.17
CA LEU A 201 -1.53 26.84 6.62
C LEU A 201 -2.16 26.61 5.24
N VAL A 202 -1.50 25.83 4.38
CA VAL A 202 -1.90 25.65 2.97
C VAL A 202 -2.40 24.23 2.66
N SER A 203 -2.21 23.26 3.56
CA SER A 203 -2.60 21.88 3.33
C SER A 203 -4.11 21.67 3.32
N GLN A 204 -4.62 21.24 2.18
CA GLN A 204 -5.95 20.66 1.99
C GLN A 204 -5.93 19.19 2.47
N ASP A 205 -6.46 18.94 3.68
CA ASP A 205 -6.34 17.67 4.40
C ASP A 205 -7.57 17.29 5.26
N ALA A 206 -7.43 16.30 6.13
CA ALA A 206 -8.55 15.71 6.87
C ALA A 206 -9.28 16.68 7.81
N ARG A 207 -8.69 17.83 8.15
CA ARG A 207 -9.36 18.87 8.96
C ARG A 207 -10.65 19.37 8.32
N CYS A 208 -10.67 19.52 7.00
CA CYS A 208 -11.85 19.98 6.26
C CYS A 208 -12.44 18.91 5.32
N GLN A 209 -11.66 17.90 4.92
CA GLN A 209 -12.08 16.86 3.97
C GLN A 209 -12.42 15.51 4.64
N GLY A 210 -12.12 15.38 5.93
CA GLY A 210 -12.40 14.19 6.74
C GLY A 210 -11.38 13.06 6.57
N PRO A 211 -11.54 11.95 7.33
CA PRO A 211 -10.63 10.82 7.27
C PRO A 211 -10.67 10.07 5.93
N VAL A 212 -9.66 9.25 5.68
CA VAL A 212 -9.44 8.52 4.42
C VAL A 212 -9.49 7.01 4.68
N PRO A 213 -10.17 6.20 3.85
CA PRO A 213 -10.10 4.74 3.93
C PRO A 213 -8.66 4.23 3.79
N ILE A 214 -8.28 3.25 4.62
CA ILE A 214 -6.96 2.59 4.53
C ILE A 214 -6.80 1.92 3.16
N ASP A 215 -7.88 1.37 2.59
CA ASP A 215 -7.89 0.76 1.26
C ASP A 215 -7.54 1.73 0.12
N ASN A 216 -7.66 3.05 0.35
CA ASN A 216 -7.25 4.06 -0.62
C ASN A 216 -5.74 4.34 -0.57
N VAL A 217 -5.04 3.85 0.44
CA VAL A 217 -3.61 4.08 0.62
C VAL A 217 -2.83 3.27 -0.40
N VAL A 218 -2.04 3.97 -1.22
CA VAL A 218 -1.16 3.38 -2.24
C VAL A 218 0.12 2.83 -1.61
N GLY A 219 0.62 3.46 -0.55
CA GLY A 219 1.78 2.96 0.18
C GLY A 219 2.44 4.00 1.10
N ARG A 220 3.48 3.55 1.81
CA ARG A 220 4.28 4.38 2.73
C ARG A 220 5.41 5.07 2.00
N ALA A 221 5.43 6.39 2.02
CA ALA A 221 6.60 7.18 1.65
C ALA A 221 7.68 7.05 2.72
N PHE A 222 8.88 6.57 2.36
CA PHE A 222 9.93 6.29 3.33
C PHE A 222 11.29 6.93 3.02
N MET A 223 11.50 7.45 1.80
CA MET A 223 12.78 8.03 1.41
C MET A 223 12.63 9.04 0.27
N ILE A 224 13.34 10.16 0.35
CA ILE A 224 13.56 11.10 -0.75
C ILE A 224 14.76 10.59 -1.56
N VAL A 225 14.59 10.40 -2.86
CA VAL A 225 15.61 9.88 -3.80
C VAL A 225 15.97 10.86 -4.90
N TRP A 226 15.37 12.04 -4.92
CA TRP A 226 15.77 13.13 -5.79
C TRP A 226 15.24 14.45 -5.21
N PRO A 227 15.98 15.57 -5.30
CA PRO A 227 17.33 15.72 -5.87
C PRO A 227 18.41 15.02 -5.02
N GLN A 228 19.59 14.74 -5.60
CA GLN A 228 20.65 13.99 -4.94
C GLN A 228 21.11 14.61 -3.61
N GLN A 229 21.08 15.94 -3.52
CA GLN A 229 21.44 16.70 -2.32
C GLN A 229 20.46 16.52 -1.16
N ARG A 230 19.26 15.99 -1.43
CA ARG A 230 18.20 15.79 -0.43
C ARG A 230 17.91 14.32 -0.15
N TRP A 231 18.85 13.44 -0.46
CA TRP A 231 18.71 12.02 -0.13
C TRP A 231 18.61 11.83 1.38
N THR A 232 17.41 11.46 1.84
CA THR A 232 17.13 11.26 3.25
C THR A 232 15.96 10.31 3.43
N THR A 233 15.92 9.63 4.57
CA THR A 233 14.78 8.82 4.98
C THR A 233 13.69 9.68 5.60
N LEU A 234 12.44 9.17 5.59
CA LEU A 234 11.30 9.79 6.25
C LEU A 234 10.94 8.99 7.52
N PRO A 235 11.63 9.22 8.66
CA PRO A 235 11.33 8.54 9.91
C PRO A 235 10.01 9.02 10.52
N VAL A 236 9.46 8.20 11.42
CA VAL A 236 8.33 8.60 12.27
C VAL A 236 8.85 9.56 13.35
N PRO A 237 8.26 10.76 13.51
CA PRO A 237 8.65 11.69 14.56
C PRO A 237 8.41 11.12 15.97
N LYS A 238 9.30 11.45 16.92
CA LYS A 238 9.26 10.91 18.30
C LYS A 238 7.95 11.18 19.03
N THR A 239 7.28 12.30 18.74
CA THR A 239 5.98 12.68 19.32
C THR A 239 4.92 11.59 19.18
N PHE A 240 4.97 10.78 18.11
CA PHE A 240 4.03 9.70 17.86
C PHE A 240 4.35 8.39 18.60
N THR A 241 5.62 8.20 18.99
CA THR A 241 6.05 6.97 19.69
C THR A 241 5.60 6.94 21.16
N SER A 242 5.35 8.11 21.75
CA SER A 242 4.89 8.26 23.13
C SER A 242 3.36 8.27 23.28
N LEU A 243 2.62 8.16 22.18
CA LEU A 243 1.15 8.23 22.24
C LEU A 243 0.55 6.94 22.78
N PRO A 244 -0.49 7.04 23.64
CA PRO A 244 -1.28 5.89 24.04
C PRO A 244 -1.80 5.14 22.81
N GLN A 245 -1.75 3.82 22.84
CA GLN A 245 -2.47 3.03 21.84
C GLN A 245 -3.96 3.34 21.97
N PRO A 246 -4.74 3.31 20.87
CA PRO A 246 -6.18 3.40 21.00
C PRO A 246 -6.57 2.28 21.97
N ASN A 247 -7.30 2.61 23.04
CA ASN A 247 -7.89 1.57 23.86
C ASN A 247 -8.67 0.70 22.88
N ALA A 248 -8.25 -0.56 22.72
CA ALA A 248 -8.99 -1.49 21.89
C ALA A 248 -10.44 -1.36 22.32
N ALA A 249 -11.30 -0.89 21.41
CA ALA A 249 -12.72 -0.82 21.69
C ALA A 249 -13.08 -2.18 22.30
N PRO A 250 -13.77 -2.22 23.46
CA PRO A 250 -14.09 -3.49 24.08
C PRO A 250 -14.72 -4.35 23.00
N ALA A 251 -14.11 -5.53 22.75
CA ALA A 251 -14.66 -6.49 21.82
C ALA A 251 -16.16 -6.56 22.12
N GLY A 252 -16.99 -6.25 21.11
CA GLY A 252 -18.43 -6.35 21.27
C GLY A 252 -18.75 -7.70 21.92
N PRO A 253 -19.76 -7.78 22.80
CA PRO A 253 -20.00 -8.94 23.65
C PRO A 253 -19.85 -10.22 22.82
N VAL A 254 -18.89 -11.04 23.21
CA VAL A 254 -18.70 -12.39 22.66
C VAL A 254 -20.07 -13.06 22.67
N PRO A 255 -20.54 -13.64 21.56
CA PRO A 255 -21.77 -14.41 21.56
C PRO A 255 -21.67 -15.43 22.70
N VAL A 256 -22.52 -15.28 23.70
CA VAL A 256 -22.58 -16.20 24.83
C VAL A 256 -23.02 -17.54 24.26
N ASP A 257 -22.15 -18.54 24.30
CA ASP A 257 -22.55 -19.92 24.05
C ASP A 257 -23.69 -20.26 25.03
N PRO A 258 -24.84 -20.77 24.55
CA PRO A 258 -25.94 -21.08 25.43
C PRO A 258 -25.53 -22.15 26.45
N ASP A 259 -25.69 -21.81 27.74
CA ASP A 259 -25.56 -22.71 28.88
C ASP A 259 -26.43 -23.97 28.68
N PRO A 260 -25.92 -25.20 28.86
CA PRO A 260 -26.63 -26.44 28.53
C PRO A 260 -27.75 -26.84 29.52
N THR A 261 -28.46 -25.88 30.12
CA THR A 261 -29.51 -26.12 31.13
C THR A 261 -30.92 -25.73 30.67
N GLY A 262 -31.15 -25.59 29.37
CA GLY A 262 -32.49 -25.36 28.78
C GLY A 262 -32.85 -26.43 27.75
N GLY A 263 -33.98 -27.11 27.93
CA GLY A 263 -34.41 -28.29 27.18
C GLY A 263 -34.31 -28.20 25.65
N VAL A 264 -33.80 -29.30 25.06
CA VAL A 264 -33.71 -29.52 23.62
C VAL A 264 -35.12 -29.63 23.01
N VAL A 265 -35.56 -28.61 22.28
CA VAL A 265 -36.66 -28.76 21.33
C VAL A 265 -36.08 -29.25 20.01
N LEU A 266 -36.14 -30.57 19.83
CA LEU A 266 -35.69 -31.26 18.62
C LEU A 266 -36.77 -31.13 17.54
N VAL A 267 -36.67 -30.11 16.69
CA VAL A 267 -37.52 -30.01 15.50
C VAL A 267 -36.91 -30.90 14.41
N LEU A 268 -37.42 -32.13 14.30
CA LEU A 268 -37.08 -33.05 13.21
C LEU A 268 -37.79 -32.61 11.92
N PRO A 269 -37.07 -32.31 10.81
CA PRO A 269 -37.71 -32.15 9.52
C PRO A 269 -38.07 -33.53 8.96
N VAL A 270 -39.38 -33.76 8.78
CA VAL A 270 -39.90 -34.95 8.11
C VAL A 270 -39.53 -34.88 6.62
N THR A 271 -38.70 -35.83 6.19
CA THR A 271 -38.32 -36.07 4.81
C THR A 271 -39.53 -36.56 3.99
N ALA A 272 -39.90 -35.82 2.94
CA ALA A 272 -40.71 -36.35 1.86
C ALA A 272 -39.80 -36.68 0.67
N ALA A 273 -39.63 -37.98 0.41
CA ALA A 273 -38.94 -38.51 -0.75
C ALA A 273 -39.85 -38.44 -1.99
N ALA A 274 -39.33 -37.88 -3.08
CA ALA A 274 -39.81 -38.16 -4.43
C ALA A 274 -38.60 -38.22 -5.36
N SER A 275 -38.15 -39.45 -5.60
CA SER A 275 -37.16 -39.81 -6.61
C SER A 275 -37.79 -39.79 -8.00
N VAL A 276 -37.20 -39.08 -8.96
CA VAL A 276 -37.28 -39.46 -10.38
C VAL A 276 -35.89 -39.33 -11.02
N LEU A 277 -35.49 -40.45 -11.61
CA LEU A 277 -34.23 -40.75 -12.26
C LEU A 277 -34.05 -40.06 -13.61
N ALA A 278 -32.77 -39.82 -13.91
CA ALA A 278 -32.11 -40.00 -15.21
C ALA A 278 -32.46 -39.04 -16.37
N ARG A 279 -31.44 -38.36 -16.89
CA ARG A 279 -30.65 -38.92 -18.00
C ARG A 279 -29.44 -38.05 -18.35
N SER A 280 -28.30 -38.72 -18.37
CA SER A 280 -27.06 -38.31 -19.03
C SER A 280 -27.27 -38.04 -20.52
N GLY A 281 -26.70 -36.95 -21.03
CA GLY A 281 -26.66 -36.64 -22.46
C GLY A 281 -25.33 -36.02 -22.87
N ARG A 282 -24.26 -36.85 -22.92
CA ARG A 282 -23.04 -36.54 -23.66
C ARG A 282 -23.40 -36.39 -25.14
N LEU A 283 -23.18 -35.21 -25.73
CA LEU A 283 -23.10 -35.09 -27.18
C LEU A 283 -21.65 -35.32 -27.61
N ARG A 284 -21.35 -36.58 -27.84
CA ARG A 284 -20.19 -37.03 -28.63
C ARG A 284 -20.74 -37.23 -30.05
N HIS A 285 -20.53 -36.25 -30.93
CA HIS A 285 -20.87 -36.40 -32.35
C HIS A 285 -19.72 -37.14 -33.04
N GLY A 286 -20.01 -38.35 -33.53
CA GLY A 286 -19.07 -39.19 -34.24
C GLY A 286 -19.69 -39.82 -35.47
N ARG A 287 -19.06 -39.51 -36.62
CA ARG A 287 -18.83 -40.35 -37.81
C ARG A 287 -19.97 -40.72 -38.77
N GLY A 288 -19.66 -40.52 -40.06
CA GLY A 288 -20.06 -41.38 -41.19
C GLY A 288 -19.72 -40.72 -42.54
N ARG A 289 -18.57 -41.07 -43.16
CA ARG A 289 -18.42 -41.91 -44.38
C ARG A 289 -18.96 -41.25 -45.67
N ARG A 290 -18.08 -40.80 -46.58
CA ARG A 290 -17.54 -41.52 -47.78
C ARG A 290 -18.61 -42.11 -48.71
N LEU A 291 -18.66 -41.62 -49.96
CA LEU A 291 -18.47 -42.30 -51.27
C LEU A 291 -19.21 -41.49 -52.38
N LEU A 292 -18.46 -40.85 -53.29
CA LEU A 292 -18.34 -41.14 -54.75
C LEU A 292 -19.30 -40.30 -55.62
N PRO A 293 -19.03 -40.08 -56.93
CA PRO A 293 -18.09 -40.75 -57.85
C PRO A 293 -16.74 -40.07 -58.02
#